data_AF-W4SB37-F1
#
_entry.id   AF-W4SB37-F1
#
_cell.length_a   1.000
_cell.length_b   1.000
_cell.length_c   1.000
_cell.angle_alpha   90.00
_cell.angle_beta   90.00
_cell.angle_gamma   90.00
#
_symmetry.space_group_name_H-M   'P 1'
#
loop_
_entity.id
_entity.type
_entity.pdbx_description
1 polymer ?
#
loop_
_entity_poly.entity_id
_entity_poly.type
_entity_poly.pdbx_seq_one_letter_code
_entity_poly.pdbx_strand_id
1 'polypeptide(L)' 'MVCQTRVRNDDRREYTKHLIRMRHASQINGSEANEIILLNSHDGTSSYQMLAGMFRFVCHNGLVCGDTTADIRVPHKAM' A
#
# COMPACT_ATOMS: atom_id res chain seq x y z
N MET A 1 7.55 7.02 13.17
CA MET A 1 7.91 5.62 13.53
C MET A 1 7.23 4.72 12.53
N VAL A 2 7.97 3.85 11.83
CA VAL A 2 7.42 2.89 10.87
C VAL A 2 7.32 1.55 11.60
N CYS A 3 6.11 0.99 11.70
CA CYS A 3 5.87 -0.29 12.36
C CYS A 3 5.16 -1.21 11.37
N GLN A 4 5.62 -2.46 11.29
CA GLN A 4 4.96 -3.47 10.48
C GLN A 4 3.60 -3.83 11.08
N THR A 5 2.57 -3.96 10.24
CA THR A 5 1.23 -4.34 10.68
C THR A 5 1.22 -5.75 11.27
N ARG A 6 0.40 -5.97 12.30
CA ARG A 6 0.20 -7.29 12.90
C ARG A 6 -0.35 -8.27 11.85
N VAL A 7 0.19 -9.48 11.84
CA VAL A 7 -0.32 -10.59 11.02
C VAL A 7 -1.35 -11.42 11.77
N ARG A 8 -2.23 -12.08 11.01
CA ARG A 8 -3.15 -13.09 11.57
C ARG A 8 -2.49 -14.44 11.76
N ASN A 9 -1.56 -14.79 10.87
CA ASN A 9 -0.76 -16.00 10.93
C ASN A 9 0.70 -15.58 11.11
N ASP A 10 1.32 -15.99 12.23
CA ASP A 10 2.68 -15.62 12.60
C ASP A 10 3.73 -16.15 11.61
N ASP A 11 3.47 -17.27 10.93
CA ASP A 11 4.37 -17.82 9.90
C ASP A 11 4.50 -16.88 8.69
N ARG A 12 3.54 -15.97 8.50
CA ARG A 12 3.56 -14.99 7.41
C ARG A 12 4.12 -13.63 7.83
N ARG A 13 4.67 -13.51 9.04
CA ARG A 13 5.20 -12.24 9.55
C ARG A 13 6.32 -11.65 8.70
N GLU A 14 7.09 -12.46 7.97
CA GLU A 14 8.15 -11.94 7.09
C GLU A 14 7.63 -11.59 5.68
N TYR A 15 6.41 -12.01 5.35
CA TYR A 15 5.83 -11.89 4.00
C TYR A 15 4.63 -10.95 3.96
N THR A 16 4.45 -10.13 5.00
CA THR A 16 3.30 -9.23 5.10
C THR A 16 3.26 -8.26 3.94
N LYS A 17 2.05 -7.89 3.53
CA LYS A 17 1.88 -6.85 2.53
C LYS A 17 2.33 -5.52 3.12
N HIS A 18 3.26 -4.89 2.42
CA HIS A 18 3.70 -3.53 2.68
C HIS A 18 2.84 -2.56 1.87
N LEU A 19 2.53 -1.42 2.50
CA LEU A 19 1.81 -0.32 1.88
C LEU A 19 2.71 0.92 1.94
N ILE A 20 3.25 1.32 0.79
CA ILE A 20 4.07 2.52 0.65
C ILE A 20 3.22 3.60 -0.02
N ARG A 21 3.17 4.78 0.58
CA ARG A 21 2.39 5.92 0.05
C ARG A 21 3.34 7.02 -0.37
N MET A 22 3.29 7.35 -1.66
CA MET A 22 4.04 8.46 -2.23
C MET A 22 3.06 9.61 -2.46
N ARG A 23 3.37 10.77 -1.89
CA ARG A 23 2.56 11.99 -2.00
C ARG A 23 3.47 13.20 -2.18
N HIS A 24 2.95 14.27 -2.76
CA HIS A 24 3.71 15.51 -2.89
C HIS A 24 4.00 16.13 -1.50
N ALA A 25 5.17 16.76 -1.34
CA ALA A 25 5.62 17.29 -0.05
C ALA A 25 4.65 18.34 0.55
N SER A 26 4.00 19.15 -0.31
CA SER A 26 3.01 20.15 0.14
C SER A 26 1.70 19.54 0.65
N GLN A 27 1.45 18.25 0.40
CA GLN A 27 0.21 17.55 0.79
C GLN A 27 0.42 16.56 1.93
N ILE A 28 1.59 16.54 2.58
CA ILE A 28 1.92 15.56 3.64
C ILE A 28 0.90 15.60 4.78
N ASN A 29 0.46 16.79 5.18
CA ASN A 29 -0.50 16.97 6.28
C ASN A 29 -1.96 17.09 5.81
N GLY A 30 -2.22 16.94 4.51
CA GLY A 30 -3.58 16.96 3.97
C GLY A 30 -4.40 15.77 4.47
N SER A 31 -5.68 16.00 4.75
CA SER A 31 -6.64 14.92 5.06
C SER A 31 -6.81 13.97 3.87
N GLU A 32 -6.79 14.54 2.67
CA GLU A 32 -6.78 13.86 1.38
C GLU A 32 -5.56 14.34 0.59
N ALA A 33 -4.94 13.43 -0.14
CA ALA A 33 -3.79 13.74 -0.99
C ALA A 33 -3.91 12.97 -2.30
N ASN A 34 -3.35 13.53 -3.36
CA ASN A 34 -3.08 12.75 -4.56
C ASN A 34 -1.87 11.87 -4.28
N GLU A 35 -2.07 10.55 -4.35
CA GLU A 35 -1.04 9.60 -4.00
C GLU A 35 -0.89 8.50 -5.04
N ILE A 36 0.32 7.92 -5.01
CA ILE A 36 0.58 6.61 -5.58
C ILE A 36 0.83 5.67 -4.40
N ILE A 37 -0.02 4.66 -4.27
CA ILE A 37 0.09 3.62 -3.24
C ILE A 37 0.69 2.38 -3.90
N LEU A 38 1.85 1.96 -3.42
CA LEU A 38 2.47 0.68 -3.80
C LEU A 38 2.15 -0.36 -2.74
N LEU A 39 1.51 -1.44 -3.17
CA LEU A 39 1.26 -2.65 -2.40
C LEU A 39 2.20 -3.76 -2.88
N ASN A 40 2.95 -4.34 -1.95
CA ASN A 40 3.82 -5.47 -2.27
C ASN A 40 3.88 -6.51 -1.14
N SER A 41 3.93 -7.79 -1.51
CA SER A 41 4.33 -8.92 -0.65
C SER A 41 5.63 -9.53 -1.15
N HIS A 42 6.46 -10.01 -0.22
CA HIS A 42 7.76 -10.61 -0.52
C HIS A 42 7.70 -12.11 -0.87
N ASP A 43 6.53 -12.77 -0.73
CA ASP A 43 6.37 -14.21 -0.98
C ASP A 43 6.04 -14.58 -2.44
N GLY A 44 5.95 -13.60 -3.35
CA GLY A 44 5.62 -13.83 -4.75
C GLY A 44 4.18 -14.29 -5.02
N THR A 45 3.35 -14.46 -3.97
CA THR A 45 1.97 -14.96 -4.10
C THR A 45 0.97 -13.88 -4.51
N SER A 46 1.36 -12.61 -4.39
CA SER A 46 0.58 -11.45 -4.82
C SER A 46 1.35 -10.66 -5.86
N SER A 47 0.67 -10.14 -6.88
CA SER A 47 1.26 -9.12 -7.76
C SER A 47 1.69 -7.89 -6.98
N TYR A 48 2.75 -7.21 -7.43
CA TYR A 48 2.94 -5.80 -7.08
C TYR A 48 1.75 -5.01 -7.64
N GLN A 49 1.13 -4.17 -6.81
CA GLN A 49 0.00 -3.35 -7.22
C GLN A 49 0.30 -1.88 -6.94
N MET A 50 0.02 -1.02 -7.91
CA MET A 50 0.19 0.41 -7.81
C MET A 50 -1.15 1.09 -8.07
N LEU A 51 -1.67 1.78 -7.05
CA LEU A 51 -2.91 2.54 -7.11
C LEU A 51 -2.58 4.03 -7.18
N ALA A 52 -2.99 4.70 -8.24
CA ALA A 52 -2.96 6.16 -8.31
C ALA A 52 -4.36 6.71 -8.04
N GLY A 53 -4.46 7.79 -7.27
CA GLY A 53 -5.75 8.35 -6.91
C GLY A 53 -5.67 9.43 -5.85
N MET A 54 -6.85 9.90 -5.42
CA MET A 54 -6.98 10.82 -4.30
C MET A 54 -7.43 10.02 -3.08
N PHE A 55 -6.57 9.90 -2.08
CA PHE A 55 -6.79 9.02 -0.94
C PHE A 55 -6.68 9.75 0.39
N ARG A 56 -7.55 9.35 1.31
CA ARG A 56 -7.54 9.69 2.72
C ARG A 56 -7.01 8.53 3.54
N PHE A 57 -6.12 8.82 4.49
CA PHE A 57 -5.74 7.87 5.52
C PHE A 57 -6.88 7.65 6.52
N VAL A 58 -7.19 6.41 6.87
CA VAL A 58 -8.26 6.10 7.83
C VAL A 58 -7.72 5.39 9.07
N CYS A 59 -6.85 4.39 8.91
CA CYS A 59 -6.36 3.60 10.03
C CYS A 59 -4.92 3.10 9.82
N HIS A 60 -4.17 2.98 10.92
CA HIS A 60 -2.79 2.49 10.95
C HIS A 60 -2.64 1.02 10.51
N ASN A 61 -3.74 0.29 10.32
CA ASN A 61 -3.72 -1.04 9.71
C ASN A 61 -3.59 -1.02 8.17
N GLY A 62 -3.45 0.17 7.56
CA GLY A 62 -3.33 0.33 6.11
C GLY A 62 -4.64 0.68 5.40
N LEU A 63 -5.72 0.95 6.14
CA LEU A 63 -6.99 1.38 5.53
C LEU A 63 -6.87 2.79 4.95
N VAL A 64 -7.19 2.90 3.66
CA VAL A 64 -7.33 4.14 2.91
C VAL A 64 -8.69 4.18 2.23
N CYS A 65 -9.24 5.37 2.04
CA CYS A 65 -10.52 5.60 1.36
C CYS A 65 -10.36 6.72 0.34
N GLY A 66 -11.03 6.62 -0.81
CA GLY A 66 -11.00 7.64 -1.84
C GLY A 66 -11.16 7.05 -3.23
N ASP A 67 -10.87 7.87 -4.24
CA ASP A 67 -11.09 7.55 -5.64
C ASP A 67 -9.80 7.11 -6.32
N THR A 68 -9.87 5.99 -7.03
CA THR A 68 -8.75 5.46 -7.81
C THR A 68 -8.86 5.94 -9.25
N THR A 69 -7.80 6.58 -9.74
CA THR A 69 -7.70 7.02 -11.14
C THR A 69 -6.94 6.02 -12.01
N ALA A 70 -6.04 5.22 -11.43
CA ALA A 70 -5.39 4.11 -12.12
C ALA A 70 -5.07 2.94 -11.16
N ASP A 71 -5.25 1.70 -11.63
CA ASP A 71 -4.85 0.45 -10.95
C ASP A 71 -3.94 -0.34 -11.89
N ILE A 72 -2.65 -0.40 -11.56
CA ILE A 72 -1.64 -1.16 -12.30
C ILE A 72 -1.23 -2.37 -11.46
N ARG A 73 -1.27 -3.55 -12.07
CA ARG A 73 -0.81 -4.80 -11.45
C ARG A 73 0.32 -5.41 -12.27
N VAL A 74 1.45 -5.64 -11.61
CA VAL A 74 2.61 -6.28 -12.18
C VAL A 74 2.73 -7.67 -11.55
N PRO A 75 2.32 -8.74 -12.27
CA PRO A 75 2.49 -10.09 -11.77
C PRO A 75 3.97 -10.42 -11.65
N HIS A 76 4.34 -11.19 -10.63
CA HIS A 76 5.65 -11.83 -10.62
C HIS A 76 5.71 -12.80 -11.80
N LYS A 77 6.72 -12.65 -12.67
CA LYS A 77 6.93 -13.56 -13.79
C LYS A 77 7.49 -14.85 -13.20
N ALA A 78 6.71 -15.94 -13.30
CA ALA A 78 7.01 -17.32 -12.88
C ALA A 78 8.34 -17.47 -12.12
N MET A 79 8.26 -17.45 -10.78
CA MET A 79 9.33 -17.96 -9.93
C MET A 79 9.16 -19.46 -9.76
#